data_AF-A0A967W7R9-F1
#
_entry.id   AF-A0A967W7R9-F1
#
_cell.length_a   1.000
_cell.length_b   1.000
_cell.length_c   1.000
_cell.angle_alpha   90.00
_cell.angle_beta   90.00
_cell.angle_gamma   90.00
#
_symmetry.space_group_name_H-M   'P 1'
#
loop_
_entity.id
_entity.type
_entity.pdbx_description
1 polymer ?
#
loop_
_entity_poly.entity_id
_entity_poly.type
_entity_poly.pdbx_seq_one_letter_code
_entity_poly.pdbx_strand_id
1 'polypeptide(L)'
;MDLAPALGIHPGDIRVIQPPVGGAFGSKLDVYPFEPICALLAKETQRPVKLTFTREEEFINSPTRQPVEVRLRMGVKNDGTLTFRDADCLLNNGAYTSWGPTVPIIMM
;
A
#
# COMPACT_ATOMS: atom_id res chain seq x y z
N MET A 1 -8.85 4.36 -1.90
CA MET A 1 -9.47 5.59 -2.46
C MET A 1 -9.30 5.50 -3.94
N ASP A 2 -10.34 5.69 -4.74
CA ASP A 2 -10.22 5.61 -6.20
C ASP A 2 -10.10 7.01 -6.80
N LEU A 3 -9.44 7.11 -7.95
CA LEU A 3 -9.11 8.38 -8.59
C LEU A 3 -10.35 9.19 -8.98
N ALA A 4 -11.39 8.54 -9.51
CA ALA A 4 -12.64 9.21 -9.93
C ALA A 4 -13.36 9.90 -8.75
N PRO A 5 -13.66 9.21 -7.62
CA PRO A 5 -14.19 9.84 -6.42
C PRO A 5 -13.31 10.97 -5.88
N ALA A 6 -11.98 10.79 -5.89
CA ALA A 6 -11.05 11.81 -5.39
C ALA A 6 -11.08 13.11 -6.22
N LEU A 7 -11.33 13.00 -7.53
CA LEU A 7 -11.38 14.14 -8.44
C LEU A 7 -12.79 14.71 -8.64
N GLY A 8 -13.83 13.99 -8.20
CA GLY A 8 -15.22 14.33 -8.50
C GLY A 8 -15.56 14.24 -10.00
N ILE A 9 -14.91 13.32 -10.71
CA ILE A 9 -15.04 13.14 -12.17
C ILE A 9 -15.62 11.75 -12.46
N HIS A 10 -16.45 11.64 -13.50
CA HIS A 10 -16.99 10.35 -13.91
C HIS A 10 -15.84 9.43 -14.39
N PRO A 11 -15.80 8.15 -13.99
CA PRO A 11 -14.67 7.26 -14.32
C PRO A 11 -14.44 7.09 -15.83
N GLY A 12 -15.49 7.20 -16.64
CA GLY A 12 -15.38 7.16 -18.12
C GLY A 12 -14.61 8.33 -18.72
N ASP A 13 -14.44 9.43 -17.99
CA ASP A 13 -13.67 10.60 -18.41
C ASP A 13 -12.20 10.52 -17.97
N ILE A 14 -11.80 9.41 -17.33
CA ILE A 14 -10.44 9.17 -16.85
C ILE A 14 -9.81 8.03 -17.64
N ARG A 15 -8.68 8.32 -18.29
CA ARG A 15 -7.84 7.30 -18.92
C ARG A 15 -6.57 7.09 -18.11
N VAL A 16 -6.44 5.90 -17.51
CA VAL A 16 -5.20 5.47 -16.84
C VAL A 16 -4.36 4.67 -17.83
N ILE A 17 -3.08 5.02 -17.96
CA ILE A 17 -2.11 4.30 -18.80
C ILE A 17 -0.98 3.84 -17.88
N GLN A 18 -0.77 2.53 -17.77
CA GLN A 18 0.36 1.96 -17.04
C GLN A 18 1.56 1.79 -18.00
N PRO A 19 2.64 2.58 -17.87
CA PRO A 19 3.87 2.34 -18.62
C PRO A 19 4.65 1.16 -18.02
N PRO A 20 5.74 0.69 -18.66
CA PRO A 20 6.67 -0.25 -18.04
C PRO A 20 7.15 0.27 -16.68
N VAL A 21 7.02 -0.55 -15.64
CA VAL A 21 7.36 -0.19 -14.26
C VAL A 21 8.63 -0.90 -13.82
N GLY A 22 9.64 -0.16 -13.38
CA GLY A 22 10.91 -0.68 -12.86
C GLY A 22 10.82 -1.31 -11.45
N GLY A 23 9.79 -2.12 -11.19
CA GLY A 23 9.53 -2.74 -9.89
C GLY A 23 8.49 -2.00 -9.03
N ALA A 24 7.79 -2.77 -8.20
CA ALA A 24 6.72 -2.29 -7.31
C ALA A 24 6.74 -2.98 -5.93
N PHE A 25 6.87 -4.31 -5.88
CA PHE A 25 6.94 -5.07 -4.61
C PHE A 25 5.81 -4.76 -3.61
N GLY A 26 4.62 -4.40 -4.13
CA GLY A 26 3.43 -4.05 -3.34
C GLY A 26 3.20 -2.54 -3.17
N SER A 27 4.22 -1.69 -3.34
CA SER A 27 4.10 -0.24 -3.08
C SER A 27 3.35 0.56 -4.15
N LYS A 28 2.86 -0.09 -5.22
CA LYS A 28 2.13 0.53 -6.34
C LYS A 28 0.80 -0.18 -6.63
N LEU A 29 0.19 -0.75 -5.60
CA LEU A 29 -1.11 -1.42 -5.68
C LEU A 29 -2.28 -0.47 -5.40
N ASP A 30 -2.08 0.48 -4.47
CA ASP A 30 -3.07 1.52 -4.18
C ASP A 30 -2.92 2.71 -5.12
N VAL A 31 -4.00 3.49 -5.21
CA VAL A 31 -3.91 4.91 -5.54
C VAL A 31 -3.46 5.64 -4.28
N TYR A 32 -2.31 6.31 -4.36
CA TYR A 32 -1.78 7.12 -3.29
C TYR A 32 -2.20 8.59 -3.45
N PRO A 33 -1.86 9.47 -2.50
CA PRO A 33 -2.20 10.89 -2.63
C PRO A 33 -1.55 11.59 -3.83
N PHE A 34 -0.42 11.10 -4.34
CA PHE A 34 0.32 11.81 -5.40
C PHE A 34 -0.38 11.77 -6.77
N GLU A 35 -1.16 10.73 -7.08
CA GLU A 35 -1.96 10.65 -8.30
C GLU A 35 -3.08 11.70 -8.37
N PRO A 36 -4.00 11.82 -7.39
CA PRO A 36 -5.01 12.87 -7.41
C PRO A 36 -4.40 14.26 -7.25
N ILE A 37 -3.33 14.44 -6.48
CA ILE A 37 -2.62 15.73 -6.41
C ILE A 37 -2.11 16.15 -7.80
N CYS A 38 -1.45 15.24 -8.53
CA CYS A 38 -0.94 15.51 -9.88
C CYS A 38 -2.09 15.88 -10.84
N ALA A 39 -3.20 15.14 -10.80
CA ALA A 39 -4.37 15.40 -11.63
C ALA A 39 -5.06 16.74 -11.29
N LEU A 40 -5.18 17.09 -10.01
CA LEU A 40 -5.74 18.38 -9.57
C LEU A 40 -4.86 19.55 -10.00
N LEU A 41 -3.53 19.42 -9.88
CA LEU A 41 -2.59 20.44 -10.36
C LEU A 41 -2.68 20.61 -11.88
N ALA A 42 -2.80 19.52 -12.64
CA ALA A 42 -2.99 19.59 -14.09
C ALA A 42 -4.31 20.29 -14.47
N LYS A 43 -5.39 20.02 -13.72
CA LYS A 43 -6.69 20.67 -13.90
C LYS A 43 -6.61 22.17 -13.59
N GLU A 44 -5.96 22.56 -12.50
CA GLU A 44 -5.84 23.97 -12.12
C GLU A 44 -4.96 24.76 -13.10
N THR A 45 -3.84 24.16 -13.51
CA THR A 45 -2.89 24.84 -14.40
C THR A 45 -3.25 24.76 -15.87
N GLN A 46 -4.25 23.95 -16.24
CA GLN A 46 -4.63 23.64 -17.63
C GLN A 46 -3.43 23.17 -18.47
N ARG A 47 -2.47 22.49 -17.83
CA ARG A 47 -1.21 22.04 -18.44
C ARG A 47 -0.87 20.63 -17.97
N PRO A 48 -0.14 19.84 -18.77
CA PRO A 48 0.40 18.56 -18.31
C PRO A 48 1.33 18.78 -17.11
N VAL A 49 1.11 18.00 -16.04
CA VAL A 49 1.93 18.00 -14.83
C VAL A 49 2.63 16.65 -14.71
N LYS A 50 3.90 16.68 -14.32
CA LYS A 50 4.69 15.50 -13.98
C LYS A 50 5.16 15.63 -12.54
N LEU A 51 4.83 14.65 -11.72
CA LEU A 51 5.29 14.52 -10.35
C LEU A 51 6.26 13.34 -10.27
N THR A 52 7.42 13.57 -9.66
CA THR A 52 8.42 12.52 -9.41
C THR A 52 9.01 12.72 -8.03
N PHE A 53 9.13 11.65 -7.27
CA PHE A 53 9.85 11.69 -6.00
C PHE A 53 11.36 11.59 -6.21
N THR A 54 12.10 12.33 -5.41
CA THR A 54 13.46 11.98 -5.05
C THR A 54 13.47 10.66 -4.26
N ARG A 55 14.65 10.04 -4.11
CA ARG A 55 14.75 8.79 -3.33
C ARG A 55 14.35 8.99 -1.87
N GLU A 56 14.66 10.13 -1.29
CA GLU A 56 14.31 10.46 0.09
C GLU A 56 12.79 10.62 0.24
N GLU A 57 12.15 11.38 -0.66
CA GLU A 57 10.69 11.54 -0.66
C GLU A 57 9.96 10.20 -0.84
N GLU A 58 10.50 9.28 -1.63
CA GLU A 58 9.92 7.93 -1.78
C GLU A 58 9.87 7.21 -0.42
N PHE A 59 10.96 7.25 0.37
CA PHE A 59 10.99 6.59 1.68
C PHE A 59 10.07 7.25 2.71
N ILE A 60 9.81 8.55 2.57
CA ILE A 60 8.94 9.29 3.49
C ILE A 60 7.47 9.08 3.13
N ASN A 61 7.14 9.07 1.83
CA ASN A 61 5.75 9.16 1.37
C ASN A 61 5.17 7.82 0.87
N SER A 62 6.02 6.83 0.58
CA SER A 62 5.56 5.52 0.10
C SER A 62 5.32 4.57 1.28
N PRO A 63 4.37 3.64 1.15
CA PRO A 63 4.14 2.66 2.21
C PRO A 63 5.33 1.71 2.33
N THR A 64 5.54 1.26 3.56
CA THR A 64 6.51 0.23 3.90
C THR A 64 5.79 -0.96 4.51
N ARG A 65 6.50 -2.08 4.67
CA ARG A 65 5.96 -3.22 5.41
C ARG A 65 5.74 -2.81 6.86
N GLN A 66 4.58 -3.17 7.39
CA GLN A 66 4.23 -2.94 8.78
C GLN A 66 5.22 -3.67 9.69
N PRO A 67 5.76 -2.98 10.71
CA PRO A 67 6.41 -3.65 11.83
C PRO A 67 5.41 -4.57 12.53
N VAL A 68 5.84 -5.79 12.85
CA VAL A 68 5.00 -6.79 13.49
C VAL A 68 5.68 -7.31 14.74
N GLU A 69 4.95 -7.31 15.86
CA GLU A 69 5.31 -8.04 17.07
C GLU A 69 4.47 -9.33 17.11
N VAL A 70 5.15 -10.48 17.16
CA VAL A 70 4.50 -11.80 17.18
C VAL A 70 4.82 -12.52 18.48
N ARG A 71 3.78 -12.85 19.24
CA ARG A 71 3.86 -13.78 20.37
C ARG A 71 3.38 -15.15 19.93
N LEU A 72 4.30 -16.11 19.90
CA LEU A 72 4.05 -17.46 19.40
C LEU A 72 4.21 -18.50 20.52
N ARG A 73 3.22 -19.40 20.65
CA ARG A 73 3.32 -20.62 21.46
C ARG A 73 3.12 -21.83 20.56
N MET A 74 3.97 -22.83 20.68
CA MET A 74 3.86 -24.07 19.93
C MET A 74 4.25 -25.28 20.77
N GLY A 75 3.63 -26.43 20.49
CA GLY A 75 3.95 -27.70 21.12
C GLY A 75 4.58 -28.66 20.12
N VAL A 76 5.69 -29.30 20.51
CA VAL A 76 6.42 -30.32 19.75
C VAL A 76 6.59 -31.57 20.60
N LYS A 77 6.32 -32.75 20.02
CA LYS A 77 6.66 -34.04 20.63
C LYS A 77 8.15 -34.35 20.43
N ASN A 78 8.68 -35.30 21.20
CA ASN A 78 10.09 -35.72 21.08
C ASN A 78 10.44 -36.29 19.69
N ASP A 79 9.44 -36.79 18.94
CA ASP A 79 9.61 -37.28 17.56
C ASP A 79 9.55 -36.14 16.51
N GLY A 80 9.40 -34.89 16.94
CA GLY A 80 9.31 -33.71 16.08
C GLY A 80 7.88 -33.35 15.64
N THR A 81 6.86 -34.14 15.99
CA THR A 81 5.47 -33.87 15.57
C THR A 81 4.96 -32.58 16.20
N LEU A 82 4.48 -31.64 15.37
CA LEU A 82 3.77 -30.43 15.80
C LEU A 82 2.39 -30.78 16.35
N THR A 83 2.01 -30.20 17.49
CA THR A 83 0.74 -30.51 18.17
C THR A 83 -0.23 -29.34 18.20
N PHE A 84 0.26 -28.13 18.48
CA PHE A 84 -0.54 -26.91 18.41
C PHE A 84 0.34 -25.71 18.04
N ARG A 85 -0.33 -24.67 17.56
CA ARG A 85 0.21 -23.32 17.36
C ARG A 85 -0.83 -22.31 17.83
N ASP A 86 -0.39 -21.37 18.65
CA ASP A 86 -1.16 -20.21 19.08
C ASP A 86 -0.31 -18.96 18.82
N ALA A 87 -0.87 -18.00 18.11
CA ALA A 87 -0.16 -16.81 17.64
C ALA A 87 -1.00 -15.57 17.89
N ASP A 88 -0.40 -14.60 18.58
CA ASP A 88 -0.93 -13.25 18.75
C ASP A 88 0.02 -12.29 18.00
N CYS A 89 -0.52 -11.52 17.07
CA CYS A 89 0.24 -10.67 16.16
C CYS A 89 -0.26 -9.23 16.25
N LEU A 90 0.59 -8.33 16.73
CA LEU A 90 0.34 -6.90 16.73
C LEU A 90 1.06 -6.25 15.53
N LEU A 91 0.30 -5.73 14.57
CA LEU A 91 0.83 -5.06 13.38
C LEU A 91 0.66 -3.54 13.52
N ASN A 92 1.75 -2.79 13.38
CA ASN A 92 1.68 -1.33 13.34
C ASN A 92 1.33 -0.86 11.93
N ASN A 93 0.09 -0.41 11.75
CA ASN A 93 -0.44 0.03 10.46
C ASN A 93 -0.11 1.48 10.09
N GLY A 94 0.57 2.22 10.96
CA GLY A 94 0.80 3.64 10.76
C GLY A 94 -0.48 4.48 10.77
N ALA A 95 -0.43 5.65 10.14
CA ALA A 95 -1.46 6.69 10.27
C ALA A 95 -2.73 6.45 9.44
N TYR A 96 -2.69 5.60 8.40
CA TYR A 96 -3.80 5.40 7.47
C TYR A 96 -4.08 3.91 7.27
N THR A 97 -5.34 3.57 6.98
CA THR A 97 -5.78 2.18 6.87
C THR A 97 -5.05 1.41 5.77
N SER A 98 -5.02 1.92 4.52
CA SER A 98 -4.46 1.23 3.34
C SER A 98 -4.83 -0.27 3.35
N TRP A 99 -3.87 -1.16 3.12
CA TRP A 99 -4.05 -2.62 3.15
C TRP A 99 -4.13 -3.23 4.55
N GLY A 100 -3.99 -2.43 5.61
CA GLY A 100 -3.86 -2.87 7.00
C GLY A 100 -4.77 -4.00 7.46
N PRO A 101 -6.10 -3.93 7.21
CA PRO A 101 -7.04 -4.98 7.59
C PRO A 101 -6.82 -6.32 6.88
N THR A 102 -6.15 -6.30 5.73
CA THR A 102 -5.98 -7.47 4.86
C THR A 102 -4.56 -8.02 4.85
N VAL A 103 -3.56 -7.28 5.34
CA VAL A 103 -2.16 -7.75 5.40
C VAL A 103 -2.04 -9.11 6.11
N PRO A 104 -2.75 -9.39 7.23
CA PRO A 104 -2.63 -10.68 7.89
C PRO A 104 -3.14 -11.88 7.09
N ILE A 105 -3.90 -11.65 6.01
CA ILE A 105 -4.61 -12.71 5.26
C ILE A 105 -4.08 -12.81 3.83
N ILE A 106 -3.67 -11.70 3.21
CA ILE A 106 -3.26 -11.65 1.79
C ILE A 106 -1.74 -11.67 1.63
N MET A 107 -0.99 -11.23 2.66
CA MET A 107 0.44 -10.91 2.56
C MET A 107 1.31 -11.62 3.62
N MET A 108 0.74 -12.60 4.34
CA MET A 108 1.43 -13.62 5.13
C MET A 108 1.23 -14.99 4.48
#